data_AF-A0A660SVE1-F1
#
_entry.id   AF-A0A660SVE1-F1
#
_cell.length_a   1.000
_cell.length_b   1.000
_cell.length_c   1.000
_cell.angle_alpha   90.00
_cell.angle_beta   90.00
_cell.angle_gamma   90.00
#
_symmetry.space_group_name_H-M   'P 1'
#
loop_
_entity.id
_entity.type
_entity.pdbx_description
1 polymer ?
#
loop_
_entity_poly.entity_id
_entity_poly.type
_entity_poly.pdbx_seq_one_letter_code
_entity_poly.pdbx_strand_id
1 'polypeptide(L)'
;AGLSGGGTIFTCGQEAIIENGVAIVPDRSAFASSITPIDQMVRNLINYVGVSRLDAVRMASTTPSMMMRVNDRKGSIAPGKDADILLVDHDFNVKTTICRGTVYPATR
;
A
#
# COMPACT_ATOMS: atom_id res chain seq x y z
N ALA A 1 -0.04 4.74 -6.58
CA ALA A 1 -0.82 3.53 -6.22
C ALA A 1 -2.27 3.96 -5.97
N GLY A 2 -3.25 3.22 -6.49
CA GLY A 2 -4.68 3.54 -6.29
C GLY A 2 -5.32 4.43 -7.36
N LEU A 3 -4.84 4.41 -8.61
CA LEU A 3 -5.51 5.10 -9.71
C LEU A 3 -6.67 4.24 -10.22
N SER A 4 -7.85 4.84 -10.40
CA SER A 4 -9.00 4.21 -11.04
C SER A 4 -8.63 3.77 -12.45
N GLY A 5 -8.93 2.53 -12.81
CA GLY A 5 -8.49 1.93 -14.07
C GLY A 5 -8.82 2.76 -15.32
N GLY A 6 -7.90 2.74 -16.28
CA GLY A 6 -7.96 3.54 -17.51
C GLY A 6 -7.28 4.90 -17.35
N GLY A 7 -6.53 5.30 -18.37
CA GLY A 7 -5.85 6.59 -18.43
C GLY A 7 -4.34 6.48 -18.57
N THR A 8 -3.70 7.64 -18.59
CA THR A 8 -2.27 7.80 -18.78
C THR A 8 -1.64 8.40 -17.53
N ILE A 9 -0.50 7.86 -17.11
CA ILE A 9 0.35 8.43 -16.07
C ILE A 9 1.71 8.82 -16.62
N PHE A 10 2.40 9.70 -15.91
CA PHE A 10 3.79 10.02 -16.20
C PHE A 10 4.67 9.49 -15.05
N THR A 11 5.58 8.57 -15.36
CA THR A 11 6.47 7.92 -14.39
C THR A 11 7.87 7.81 -14.98
N CYS A 12 8.90 8.03 -14.15
CA CYS A 12 10.31 7.93 -14.57
C CYS A 12 10.67 8.75 -15.84
N GLY A 13 9.97 9.87 -16.09
CA GLY A 13 10.20 10.71 -17.27
C GLY A 13 9.55 10.20 -18.56
N GLN A 14 8.67 9.19 -18.49
CA GLN A 14 7.98 8.62 -19.64
C GLN A 14 6.47 8.50 -19.38
N GLU A 15 5.70 8.60 -20.46
CA GLU A 15 4.27 8.31 -20.48
C GLU A 15 4.02 6.80 -20.31
N ALA A 16 3.03 6.41 -19.51
CA ALA A 16 2.60 5.03 -19.35
C ALA A 16 1.07 4.94 -19.34
N ILE A 17 0.54 3.90 -19.96
CA ILE A 17 -0.89 3.63 -20.07
C ILE A 17 -1.28 2.64 -18.97
N ILE A 18 -2.41 2.90 -18.29
CA ILE A 18 -2.98 1.97 -17.32
C ILE A 18 -3.89 0.98 -18.04
N GLU A 19 -3.48 -0.28 -18.07
CA GLU A 19 -4.27 -1.40 -18.60
C GLU A 19 -4.25 -2.54 -17.56
N ASN A 20 -5.41 -3.15 -17.29
CA ASN A 20 -5.52 -4.36 -16.44
C ASN A 20 -4.82 -4.29 -15.06
N GLY A 21 -4.84 -3.12 -14.40
CA GLY A 21 -4.26 -2.97 -13.05
C GLY A 21 -2.74 -2.77 -13.02
N VAL A 22 -2.10 -2.56 -14.18
CA VAL A 22 -0.67 -2.27 -14.32
C VAL A 22 -0.46 -1.04 -15.19
N ALA A 23 0.63 -0.32 -14.97
CA ALA A 23 1.07 0.72 -15.90
C ALA A 23 2.07 0.10 -16.88
N ILE A 24 1.86 0.31 -18.18
CA ILE A 24 2.63 -0.27 -19.29
C ILE A 24 3.11 0.88 -20.18
N VAL A 25 4.31 0.78 -20.75
CA VAL A 25 4.74 1.75 -21.77
C VAL A 25 3.81 1.72 -23.00
N PRO A 26 3.67 2.82 -23.78
CA PRO A 26 2.66 2.91 -24.85
C PRO A 26 2.80 1.85 -25.94
N ASP A 27 4.03 1.39 -26.21
CA ASP A 27 4.32 0.33 -27.17
C ASP A 27 4.09 -1.10 -26.62
N ARG A 28 3.65 -1.23 -25.36
CA ARG A 28 3.40 -2.48 -24.64
C ARG A 28 4.60 -3.41 -24.51
N SER A 29 5.83 -2.89 -24.66
CA SER A 29 7.06 -3.69 -24.55
C SER A 29 7.43 -4.05 -23.11
N ALA A 30 7.03 -3.25 -22.12
CA ALA A 30 7.41 -3.44 -20.72
C ALA A 30 6.40 -2.84 -19.73
N PHE A 31 6.46 -3.33 -18.47
CA PHE A 31 5.77 -2.68 -17.36
C PHE A 31 6.50 -1.41 -16.91
N ALA A 32 5.76 -0.34 -16.71
CA ALA A 32 6.26 0.96 -16.24
C ALA A 32 6.01 1.18 -14.74
N SER A 33 5.00 0.53 -14.15
CA SER A 33 4.73 0.56 -12.71
C SER A 33 3.60 -0.41 -12.30
N SER A 34 3.39 -0.55 -10.99
CA SER A 34 2.16 -1.12 -10.42
C SER A 34 1.27 -0.02 -9.86
N ILE A 35 -0.03 -0.14 -10.08
CA ILE A 35 -1.04 0.74 -9.48
C ILE A 35 -1.76 0.09 -8.28
N THR A 36 -1.35 -1.12 -7.89
CA THR A 36 -2.01 -1.89 -6.82
C THR A 36 -1.90 -1.18 -5.46
N PRO A 37 -3.04 -0.94 -4.78
CA PRO A 37 -3.05 -0.43 -3.40
C PRO A 37 -2.37 -1.38 -2.41
N ILE A 38 -1.74 -0.83 -1.36
CA ILE A 38 -0.99 -1.63 -0.37
C ILE A 38 -1.90 -2.62 0.38
N ASP A 39 -3.13 -2.24 0.71
CA ASP A 39 -4.09 -3.11 1.38
C ASP A 39 -4.43 -4.33 0.52
N GLN A 40 -4.59 -4.15 -0.80
CA GLN A 40 -4.75 -5.25 -1.74
C GLN A 40 -3.50 -6.13 -1.80
N MET A 41 -2.32 -5.52 -1.76
CA MET A 41 -1.05 -6.24 -1.74
C MET A 41 -0.90 -7.12 -0.49
N VAL A 42 -1.30 -6.61 0.68
CA VAL A 42 -1.37 -7.38 1.94
C VAL A 42 -2.34 -8.54 1.82
N ARG A 43 -3.56 -8.32 1.29
CA ARG A 43 -4.52 -9.39 1.03
C ARG A 43 -3.95 -10.46 0.09
N ASN A 44 -3.21 -10.05 -0.94
CA ASN A 44 -2.60 -10.99 -1.88
C ASN A 44 -1.52 -11.87 -1.22
N LEU A 45 -0.67 -11.28 -0.36
CA LEU A 45 0.34 -12.03 0.39
C LEU A 45 -0.29 -13.10 1.28
N ILE A 46 -1.40 -12.77 1.93
CA ILE A 46 -2.10 -13.70 2.82
C ILE A 46 -2.81 -14.80 2.02
N ASN A 47 -3.60 -14.43 1.02
CA ASN A 47 -4.52 -15.35 0.36
C ASN A 47 -3.89 -16.20 -0.74
N TYR A 48 -2.89 -15.67 -1.47
CA TYR A 48 -2.30 -16.34 -2.63
C TYR A 48 -0.88 -16.84 -2.38
N VAL A 49 -0.11 -16.15 -1.52
CA VAL A 49 1.27 -16.54 -1.21
C VAL A 49 1.35 -17.38 0.09
N GLY A 50 0.34 -17.29 0.96
CA GLY A 50 0.30 -18.03 2.22
C GLY A 50 1.14 -17.41 3.34
N VAL A 51 1.47 -16.12 3.24
CA VAL A 51 2.19 -15.40 4.30
C VAL A 51 1.26 -15.23 5.50
N SER A 52 1.80 -15.41 6.72
CA SER A 52 1.03 -15.20 7.94
C SER A 52 0.53 -13.75 8.02
N ARG A 53 -0.64 -13.54 8.62
CA ARG A 53 -1.25 -12.21 8.77
C ARG A 53 -0.31 -11.24 9.50
N LEU A 54 0.38 -11.74 10.53
CA LEU A 54 1.33 -10.95 11.31
C LEU A 54 2.54 -10.54 10.47
N ASP A 55 3.09 -11.47 9.68
CA ASP A 55 4.26 -11.16 8.86
C ASP A 55 3.89 -10.23 7.70
N ALA A 56 2.72 -10.40 7.08
CA ALA A 56 2.23 -9.46 6.06
C ALA A 56 2.10 -8.03 6.62
N VAL A 57 1.58 -7.87 7.85
CA VAL A 57 1.53 -6.56 8.53
C VAL A 57 2.92 -6.02 8.82
N ARG A 58 3.87 -6.85 9.30
CA ARG A 58 5.26 -6.45 9.54
C ARG A 58 5.95 -5.99 8.25
N MET A 59 5.76 -6.72 7.16
CA MET A 59 6.28 -6.38 5.83
C MET A 59 5.75 -5.03 5.33
N ALA A 60 4.49 -4.70 5.63
CA ALA A 60 3.88 -3.44 5.23
C ALA A 60 4.15 -2.26 6.18
N SER A 61 4.70 -2.48 7.38
CA SER A 61 4.82 -1.44 8.42
C SER A 61 6.18 -1.42 9.13
N THR A 62 6.45 -2.40 10.00
CA THR A 62 7.64 -2.43 10.86
C THR A 62 8.93 -2.56 10.06
N THR A 63 8.97 -3.45 9.06
CA THR A 63 10.15 -3.65 8.22
C THR A 63 10.57 -2.38 7.47
N PRO A 64 9.69 -1.70 6.71
CA PRO A 64 10.07 -0.47 6.01
C PRO A 64 10.42 0.66 6.99
N SER A 65 9.78 0.77 8.16
CA SER A 65 10.14 1.82 9.13
C SER A 65 11.55 1.62 9.70
N MET A 66 11.98 0.38 9.91
CA MET A 66 13.36 0.06 10.30
C MET A 66 14.35 0.37 9.19
N MET A 67 14.06 -0.04 7.94
CA MET A 67 14.93 0.22 6.79
C MET A 67 15.13 1.72 6.54
N MET A 68 14.07 2.51 6.71
CA MET A 68 14.10 3.97 6.55
C MET A 68 14.60 4.70 7.81
N ARG A 69 14.91 3.99 8.89
CA ARG A 69 15.37 4.56 10.18
C ARG A 69 14.39 5.57 10.78
N VAL A 70 13.10 5.27 10.68
CA VAL A 70 11.99 6.06 11.27
C VAL A 70 11.16 5.22 12.25
N ASN A 71 11.70 4.07 12.69
CA ASN A 71 11.02 3.14 13.57
C ASN A 71 10.83 3.69 14.99
N ASP A 72 11.55 4.75 15.37
CA ASP A 72 11.33 5.53 16.59
C ASP A 72 9.93 6.15 16.62
N ARG A 73 9.39 6.53 15.45
CA ARG A 73 8.07 7.18 15.33
C ARG A 73 7.02 6.41 14.53
N LYS A 74 7.40 5.44 13.68
CA LYS A 74 6.50 4.75 12.72
C LYS A 74 6.61 3.23 12.78
N GLY A 75 5.61 2.56 12.22
CA GLY A 75 5.66 1.12 11.87
C GLY A 75 5.35 0.17 13.02
N SER A 76 5.00 0.66 14.22
CA SER A 76 4.42 -0.16 15.28
C SER A 76 3.50 0.70 16.16
N ILE A 77 2.55 0.05 16.84
CA ILE A 77 1.68 0.70 17.81
C ILE A 77 2.37 0.65 19.18
N ALA A 78 2.87 1.78 19.64
CA ALA A 78 3.50 1.92 20.95
C ALA A 78 3.38 3.37 21.45
N PRO A 79 3.38 3.60 22.78
CA PRO A 79 3.40 4.95 23.34
C PRO A 79 4.57 5.78 22.79
N GLY A 80 4.32 7.07 22.54
CA GLY A 80 5.32 8.01 22.02
C GLY A 80 5.50 8.00 20.50
N LYS A 81 4.86 7.09 19.76
CA LYS A 81 4.89 7.04 18.29
C LYS A 81 3.76 7.84 17.66
N ASP A 82 3.92 8.19 16.38
CA ASP A 82 2.86 8.83 15.62
C ASP A 82 1.66 7.87 15.52
N ALA A 83 0.45 8.39 15.76
CA ALA A 83 -0.79 7.63 15.61
C ALA A 83 -1.18 7.46 14.13
N ASP A 84 -0.33 6.74 13.39
CA ASP A 84 -0.56 6.26 12.03
C ASP A 84 -1.07 4.82 12.09
N ILE A 85 -2.40 4.66 12.02
CA ILE A 85 -3.09 3.41 12.31
C ILE A 85 -4.09 3.13 11.20
N LEU A 86 -4.13 1.87 10.76
CA LEU A 86 -5.14 1.37 9.84
C LEU A 86 -6.09 0.46 10.61
N LEU A 87 -7.39 0.78 10.61
CA LEU A 87 -8.41 -0.12 11.11
C LEU A 87 -8.90 -0.98 9.95
N VAL A 88 -8.81 -2.30 10.11
CA VAL A 88 -9.19 -3.29 9.08
C VAL A 88 -10.12 -4.34 9.66
N ASP A 89 -10.92 -4.99 8.81
CA ASP A 89 -11.69 -6.19 9.19
C ASP A 89 -10.88 -7.49 9.06
N HIS A 90 -11.55 -8.61 9.32
CA HIS A 90 -10.97 -9.94 9.22
C HIS A 90 -10.52 -10.30 7.79
N ASP A 91 -10.95 -9.59 6.76
CA ASP A 91 -10.50 -9.83 5.39
C ASP A 91 -9.47 -8.79 4.94
N PHE A 92 -8.93 -7.99 5.88
CA PHE A 92 -8.02 -6.89 5.63
C PHE A 92 -8.62 -5.80 4.71
N ASN A 93 -9.94 -5.60 4.73
CA ASN A 93 -10.53 -4.41 4.11
C ASN A 93 -10.42 -3.23 5.07
N VAL A 94 -9.99 -2.09 4.54
CA VAL A 94 -9.83 -0.85 5.32
C VAL A 94 -11.19 -0.29 5.73
N LYS A 95 -11.37 -0.02 7.02
CA LYS A 95 -12.54 0.66 7.58
C LYS A 95 -12.27 2.13 7.88
N THR A 96 -11.06 2.43 8.33
CA THR A 96 -10.63 3.78 8.70
C THR A 96 -9.12 3.87 8.65
N THR A 97 -8.62 5.08 8.35
CA THR A 97 -7.21 5.41 8.49
C THR A 97 -7.09 6.54 9.50
N ILE A 98 -6.13 6.44 10.42
CA ILE A 98 -5.76 7.50 11.33
C ILE A 98 -4.36 7.94 10.94
N CYS A 99 -4.16 9.23 10.65
CA CYS A 99 -2.85 9.77 10.30
C CYS A 99 -2.47 10.82 11.33
N ARG A 100 -1.40 10.59 12.10
CA ARG A 100 -0.94 11.44 13.20
C ARG A 100 -2.07 11.85 14.16
N GLY A 101 -2.99 10.94 14.44
CA GLY A 101 -4.12 11.15 15.35
C GLY A 101 -5.38 11.76 14.71
N THR A 102 -5.32 12.20 13.44
CA THR A 102 -6.52 12.64 12.70
C THR A 102 -7.20 11.46 12.04
N VAL A 103 -8.50 11.29 12.27
CA VAL A 103 -9.31 10.20 11.73
C VAL A 103 -9.81 10.56 10.33
N TYR A 104 -9.57 9.66 9.38
CA TYR A 104 -10.08 9.71 8.02
C TYR A 104 -11.01 8.52 7.78
N PRO A 105 -12.25 8.74 7.32
CA PRO A 105 -13.14 7.65 6.94
C PRO A 105 -12.55 6.89 5.75
N ALA A 106 -12.83 5.58 5.63
CA ALA A 106 -12.44 4.84 4.45
C ALA A 106 -13.09 5.46 3.19
N THR A 107 -12.25 5.98 2.31
CA THR A 107 -12.62 6.29 0.92
C THR A 107 -12.51 4.98 0.12
N ARG A 108 -13.64 4.56 -0.47
CA ARG A 108 -13.65 3.52 -1.51
C ARG A 108 -13.18 4.10 -2.84
#